data_AF-A0A959T188-F1
#
_entry.id   AF-A0A959T188-F1
#
_cell.length_a   1.000
_cell.length_b   1.000
_cell.length_c   1.000
_cell.angle_alpha   90.00
_cell.angle_beta   90.00
_cell.angle_gamma   90.00
#
_symmetry.space_group_name_H-M   'P 1'
#
loop_
_entity.id
_entity.type
_entity.pdbx_description
1 polymer ?
#
loop_
_entity_poly.entity_id
_entity_poly.type
_entity_poly.pdbx_seq_one_letter_code
_entity_poly.pdbx_strand_id
1 'polypeptide(L)'
;MSTFFKTIVWRDESGFVDELEQVLRDTRVVHLTGVDPTRDLDAFYSKLTDELGRIIPADEDVATGDRGNEPARWTDIRYDADQATYFRHSSTQQPLHTDTAYTSYDNDVNFFFCRTRAELGGATTFIDGEEVYRILHKYEPEFLTELESTVVIFDKGTTERKAKPVIQKQNGEIWLNWNYFRVSKDNSSTTRELCDRFHQFLEDKIVKGGLITPVTLSPGECVFFHDKHILHGRNAFFGERVLIKGALDFRKEEVPGQV
;
A
#
# COMPACT_ATOMS: atom_id res chain seq x y z
N MET A 1 0.46 21.27 -1.96
CA MET A 1 -0.31 20.09 -1.52
C MET A 1 -0.30 19.10 -2.66
N SER A 2 0.14 17.87 -2.41
CA SER A 2 0.10 16.78 -3.40
C SER A 2 -1.33 16.46 -3.79
N THR A 3 -1.57 16.03 -5.02
CA THR A 3 -2.89 15.53 -5.45
C THR A 3 -3.14 14.16 -4.81
N PHE A 4 -4.35 13.92 -4.29
CA PHE A 4 -4.65 12.61 -3.70
C PHE A 4 -4.74 11.50 -4.76
N PHE A 5 -5.57 11.69 -5.79
CA PHE A 5 -5.87 10.67 -6.79
C PHE A 5 -5.82 11.22 -8.21
N LYS A 6 -5.23 10.48 -9.14
CA LYS A 6 -5.25 10.78 -10.58
C LYS A 6 -5.31 9.52 -11.42
N THR A 7 -6.10 9.54 -12.48
CA THR A 7 -6.06 8.50 -13.52
C THR A 7 -5.19 8.99 -14.69
N ILE A 8 -4.34 8.12 -15.22
CA ILE A 8 -3.55 8.35 -16.43
C ILE A 8 -3.74 7.18 -17.39
N VAL A 9 -3.90 7.47 -18.67
CA VAL A 9 -4.08 6.45 -19.71
C VAL A 9 -2.72 6.19 -20.36
N TRP A 10 -2.28 4.94 -20.35
CA TRP A 10 -1.07 4.50 -21.03
C TRP A 10 -1.12 4.82 -22.53
N ARG A 11 0.01 5.28 -23.06
CA ARG A 11 0.20 5.58 -24.48
C ARG A 11 1.56 5.05 -24.92
N ASP A 12 1.59 4.45 -26.11
CA ASP A 12 2.83 3.96 -26.74
C ASP A 12 3.58 5.12 -27.41
N GLU A 13 4.06 6.05 -26.60
CA GLU A 13 4.73 7.25 -27.07
C GLU A 13 6.02 7.53 -26.28
N SER A 14 6.99 8.14 -26.97
CA SER A 14 8.22 8.60 -26.33
C SER A 14 7.90 9.66 -25.27
N GLY A 15 8.37 9.46 -24.05
CA GLY A 15 8.18 10.40 -22.93
C GLY A 15 7.05 10.04 -21.96
N PHE A 16 6.26 8.98 -22.24
CA PHE A 16 5.21 8.55 -21.31
C PHE A 16 5.76 8.18 -19.92
N VAL A 17 6.94 7.57 -19.85
CA VAL A 17 7.54 7.18 -18.57
C VAL A 17 7.93 8.39 -17.74
N ASP A 18 8.48 9.44 -18.37
CA ASP A 18 8.82 10.69 -17.69
C ASP A 18 7.54 11.41 -17.18
N GLU A 19 6.47 11.41 -17.99
CA GLU A 19 5.16 11.91 -17.56
C GLU A 19 4.62 11.11 -16.37
N LEU A 20 4.69 9.77 -16.43
CA LEU A 20 4.25 8.91 -15.35
C LEU A 20 5.06 9.16 -14.08
N GLU A 21 6.40 9.25 -14.18
CA GLU A 21 7.26 9.56 -13.04
C GLU A 21 6.86 10.89 -12.39
N GLN A 22 6.67 11.96 -13.18
CA GLN A 22 6.24 13.26 -12.67
C GLN A 22 4.87 13.16 -11.99
N VAL A 23 3.92 12.46 -12.60
CA VAL A 23 2.59 12.25 -12.02
C VAL A 23 2.66 11.48 -10.72
N LEU A 24 3.51 10.45 -10.64
CA LEU A 24 3.74 9.69 -9.40
C LEU A 24 4.33 10.58 -8.32
N ARG A 25 5.27 11.47 -8.63
CA ARG A 25 5.86 12.37 -7.63
C ARG A 25 4.85 13.37 -7.05
N ASP A 26 3.90 13.83 -7.87
CA ASP A 26 2.92 14.85 -7.49
C ASP A 26 1.61 14.29 -6.93
N THR A 27 1.38 12.97 -7.07
CA THR A 27 0.11 12.32 -6.76
C THR A 27 0.27 11.12 -5.83
N ARG A 28 -0.52 11.06 -4.76
CA ARG A 28 -0.46 9.97 -3.77
C ARG A 28 -0.95 8.63 -4.29
N VAL A 29 -1.96 8.62 -5.17
CA VAL A 29 -2.53 7.43 -5.80
C VAL A 29 -2.72 7.69 -7.29
N VAL A 30 -2.11 6.86 -8.14
CA VAL A 30 -2.18 6.97 -9.60
C VAL A 30 -2.75 5.69 -10.18
N HIS A 31 -3.89 5.78 -10.86
CA HIS A 31 -4.50 4.66 -11.59
C HIS A 31 -4.09 4.73 -13.06
N LEU A 32 -3.25 3.79 -13.48
CA LEU A 32 -2.84 3.59 -14.87
C LEU A 32 -3.85 2.68 -15.59
N THR A 33 -4.43 3.20 -16.67
CA THR A 33 -5.38 2.47 -17.52
C THR A 33 -4.90 2.39 -18.97
N GLY A 34 -5.65 1.71 -19.84
CA GLY A 34 -5.38 1.70 -21.29
C GLY A 34 -4.26 0.74 -21.73
N VAL A 35 -3.64 0.00 -20.82
CA VAL A 35 -2.71 -1.09 -21.16
C VAL A 35 -3.53 -2.26 -21.71
N ASP A 36 -3.12 -2.78 -22.87
CA ASP A 36 -3.77 -3.91 -23.52
C ASP A 36 -3.63 -5.20 -22.67
N PRO A 37 -4.74 -5.81 -22.22
CA PRO A 37 -4.71 -7.00 -21.36
C PRO A 37 -4.19 -8.26 -22.06
N THR A 38 -4.07 -8.26 -23.38
CA THR A 38 -3.57 -9.41 -24.16
C THR A 38 -2.04 -9.43 -24.27
N ARG A 39 -1.36 -8.37 -23.82
CA ARG A 39 0.11 -8.31 -23.77
C ARG A 39 0.65 -9.25 -22.69
N ASP A 40 1.95 -9.54 -22.79
CA ASP A 40 2.69 -10.07 -21.66
C ASP A 40 2.81 -8.97 -20.59
N LEU A 41 1.86 -8.98 -19.65
CA LEU A 41 1.77 -7.98 -18.60
C LEU A 41 3.00 -8.00 -17.69
N ASP A 42 3.62 -9.16 -17.48
CA ASP A 42 4.79 -9.28 -16.60
C ASP A 42 6.01 -8.64 -17.25
N ALA A 43 6.24 -8.91 -18.54
CA ALA A 43 7.30 -8.27 -19.29
C ALA A 43 7.06 -6.76 -19.41
N PHE A 44 5.81 -6.34 -19.67
CA PHE A 44 5.44 -4.93 -19.75
C PHE A 44 5.70 -4.17 -18.45
N TYR A 45 5.17 -4.65 -17.33
CA TYR A 45 5.32 -3.98 -16.04
C TYR A 45 6.74 -4.09 -15.49
N SER A 46 7.48 -5.16 -15.81
CA SER A 46 8.92 -5.23 -15.48
C SER A 46 9.69 -4.13 -16.18
N LYS A 47 9.52 -3.99 -17.51
CA LYS A 47 10.15 -2.91 -18.28
C LYS A 47 9.75 -1.53 -17.78
N LEU A 48 8.45 -1.27 -17.61
CA LEU A 48 7.94 0.03 -17.15
C LEU A 48 8.56 0.42 -15.80
N THR A 49 8.62 -0.53 -14.87
CA THR A 49 9.12 -0.26 -13.52
C THR A 49 10.63 -0.14 -13.44
N ASP A 50 11.37 -0.87 -14.28
CA ASP A 50 12.82 -0.69 -14.44
C ASP A 50 13.16 0.69 -15.03
N GLU A 51 12.32 1.21 -15.91
CA GLU A 51 12.50 2.57 -16.47
C GLU A 51 12.11 3.66 -15.47
N LEU A 52 11.16 3.41 -14.55
CA LEU A 52 10.76 4.35 -13.49
C LEU A 52 11.76 4.42 -12.33
N GLY A 53 12.41 3.32 -11.97
CA GLY A 53 13.25 3.29 -10.79
C GLY A 53 13.78 1.90 -10.42
N ARG A 54 14.25 1.78 -9.18
CA ARG A 54 14.78 0.53 -8.63
C ARG A 54 13.66 -0.25 -7.93
N ILE A 55 13.41 -1.49 -8.34
CA ILE A 55 12.51 -2.38 -7.61
C ILE A 55 13.11 -2.79 -6.26
N ILE A 56 12.26 -2.79 -5.25
CA ILE A 56 12.55 -3.37 -3.93
C ILE A 56 11.82 -4.72 -3.86
N PRO A 57 12.53 -5.85 -3.92
CA PRO A 57 11.88 -7.16 -3.92
C PRO A 57 11.34 -7.46 -2.53
N ALA A 58 10.05 -7.25 -2.31
CA ALA A 58 9.43 -7.31 -0.99
C ALA A 58 8.73 -8.65 -0.70
N ASP A 59 9.00 -9.70 -1.49
CA ASP A 59 8.32 -10.97 -1.31
C ASP A 59 8.74 -11.69 -0.01
N GLU A 60 7.75 -12.26 0.66
CA GLU A 60 7.88 -12.87 1.97
C GLU A 60 7.45 -14.34 1.91
N ASP A 61 8.11 -15.18 2.69
CA ASP A 61 7.71 -16.56 2.87
C ASP A 61 6.35 -16.64 3.58
N VAL A 62 5.44 -17.45 3.05
CA VAL A 62 4.06 -17.54 3.55
C VAL A 62 3.98 -18.18 4.93
N ALA A 63 4.88 -19.12 5.25
CA ALA A 63 4.85 -19.87 6.49
C ALA A 63 5.53 -19.10 7.64
N THR A 64 6.65 -18.42 7.37
CA THR A 64 7.41 -17.70 8.39
C THR A 64 7.02 -16.22 8.47
N GLY A 65 6.54 -15.64 7.38
CA GLY A 65 6.33 -14.20 7.23
C GLY A 65 7.63 -13.39 7.16
N ASP A 66 8.79 -14.06 7.14
CA ASP A 66 10.10 -13.45 6.97
C ASP A 66 10.39 -13.24 5.47
N ARG A 67 11.22 -12.24 5.17
CA ARG A 67 11.73 -12.05 3.80
C ARG A 67 12.71 -13.17 3.47
N GLY A 68 12.54 -13.81 2.31
CA GLY A 68 13.47 -14.83 1.83
C GLY A 68 14.87 -14.25 1.56
N ASN A 69 15.89 -15.11 1.51
CA ASN A 69 17.26 -14.70 1.15
C ASN A 69 17.38 -14.20 -0.30
N GLU A 70 16.49 -14.69 -1.18
CA GLU A 70 16.35 -14.24 -2.58
C GLU A 70 14.86 -13.93 -2.82
N PRO A 71 14.37 -12.77 -2.36
CA PRO A 71 12.96 -12.44 -2.48
C PRO A 71 12.60 -12.27 -3.95
N ALA A 72 11.47 -12.83 -4.36
CA ALA A 72 10.96 -12.65 -5.71
C ALA A 72 10.77 -11.15 -6.01
N ARG A 73 10.95 -10.77 -7.28
CA ARG A 73 10.73 -9.39 -7.76
C ARG A 73 9.33 -8.89 -7.40
N TRP A 74 8.37 -9.80 -7.44
CA TRP A 74 6.95 -9.55 -7.36
C TRP A 74 6.33 -10.44 -6.29
N THR A 75 5.33 -9.92 -5.58
CA THR A 75 4.47 -10.73 -4.72
C THR A 75 3.15 -11.03 -5.44
N ASP A 76 2.77 -12.30 -5.42
CA ASP A 76 1.51 -12.75 -5.99
C ASP A 76 0.37 -12.65 -4.95
N ILE A 77 -0.62 -11.82 -5.27
CA ILE A 77 -1.83 -11.63 -4.47
C ILE A 77 -3.00 -12.27 -5.21
N ARG A 78 -3.17 -13.57 -4.99
CA ARG A 78 -4.24 -14.38 -5.58
C ARG A 78 -5.15 -14.99 -4.54
N TYR A 79 -6.43 -15.10 -4.86
CA TYR A 79 -7.35 -15.92 -4.07
C TYR A 79 -6.88 -17.38 -4.05
N ASP A 80 -6.86 -17.97 -2.85
CA ASP A 80 -6.62 -19.39 -2.64
C ASP A 80 -7.38 -19.82 -1.38
N ALA A 81 -8.41 -20.65 -1.58
CA ALA A 81 -9.29 -21.10 -0.51
C ALA A 81 -8.53 -21.87 0.59
N ASP A 82 -7.49 -22.62 0.22
CA ASP A 82 -6.71 -23.42 1.16
C ASP A 82 -5.75 -22.55 2.00
N GLN A 83 -5.47 -21.33 1.53
CA GLN A 83 -4.61 -20.35 2.21
C GLN A 83 -5.37 -19.10 2.69
N ALA A 84 -6.71 -19.16 2.73
CA ALA A 84 -7.58 -18.01 3.00
C ALA A 84 -7.44 -17.40 4.41
N THR A 85 -6.65 -18.00 5.29
CA THR A 85 -6.24 -17.42 6.59
C THR A 85 -5.33 -16.19 6.42
N TYR A 86 -4.64 -16.07 5.29
CA TYR A 86 -3.81 -14.91 4.96
C TYR A 86 -4.58 -13.94 4.06
N PHE A 87 -4.56 -12.63 4.35
CA PHE A 87 -5.31 -11.62 3.59
C PHE A 87 -4.98 -11.62 2.08
N ARG A 88 -3.74 -11.93 1.71
CA ARG A 88 -3.33 -12.00 0.30
C ARG A 88 -4.01 -13.13 -0.48
N HIS A 89 -4.50 -14.15 0.23
CA HIS A 89 -5.20 -15.33 -0.30
C HIS A 89 -6.70 -15.39 0.05
N SER A 90 -7.15 -14.54 0.97
CA SER A 90 -8.55 -14.48 1.40
C SER A 90 -9.42 -13.68 0.44
N SER A 91 -10.71 -14.01 0.35
CA SER A 91 -11.75 -13.22 -0.34
C SER A 91 -12.47 -12.22 0.56
N THR A 92 -12.15 -12.21 1.86
CA THR A 92 -12.73 -11.28 2.84
C THR A 92 -12.18 -9.86 2.67
N GLN A 93 -12.80 -8.87 3.33
CA GLN A 93 -12.28 -7.50 3.35
C GLN A 93 -10.91 -7.49 4.03
N GLN A 94 -9.96 -6.77 3.43
CA GLN A 94 -8.70 -6.42 4.08
C GLN A 94 -8.83 -4.99 4.62
N PRO A 95 -8.72 -4.78 5.94
CA PRO A 95 -8.82 -3.45 6.55
C PRO A 95 -7.78 -2.44 6.05
N LEU A 96 -8.03 -1.17 6.34
CA LEU A 96 -7.13 -0.08 6.01
C LEU A 96 -5.78 -0.23 6.74
N HIS A 97 -4.68 -0.17 5.99
CA HIS A 97 -3.31 -0.35 6.47
C HIS A 97 -2.28 0.35 5.54
N THR A 98 -1.05 0.44 6.04
CA THR A 98 0.18 0.63 5.28
C THR A 98 0.93 -0.71 5.24
N ASP A 99 1.50 -1.07 4.11
CA ASP A 99 2.29 -2.29 3.94
C ASP A 99 3.58 -2.27 4.77
N THR A 100 4.22 -1.10 4.87
CA THR A 100 5.55 -0.92 5.49
C THR A 100 5.52 -0.64 7.01
N ALA A 101 4.38 -0.91 7.66
CA ALA A 101 4.16 -0.58 9.07
C ALA A 101 5.15 -1.26 10.02
N TYR A 102 5.69 -2.41 9.62
CA TYR A 102 6.58 -3.27 10.40
C TYR A 102 7.98 -3.40 9.77
N THR A 103 8.21 -2.83 8.58
CA THR A 103 9.44 -3.03 7.82
C THR A 103 10.56 -2.07 8.22
N SER A 104 11.79 -2.59 8.24
CA SER A 104 13.01 -1.79 8.49
C SER A 104 13.42 -0.87 7.32
N TYR A 105 12.87 -1.12 6.13
CA TYR A 105 13.06 -0.29 4.94
C TYR A 105 11.80 0.54 4.65
N ASP A 106 12.01 1.62 3.91
CA ASP A 106 10.96 2.43 3.30
C ASP A 106 11.11 2.32 1.77
N ASN A 107 10.05 2.68 1.05
CA ASN A 107 10.04 2.78 -0.40
C ASN A 107 9.25 4.02 -0.84
N ASP A 108 9.50 4.48 -2.06
CA ASP A 108 8.76 5.63 -2.60
C ASP A 108 7.34 5.25 -3.01
N VAL A 109 7.19 4.17 -3.80
CA VAL A 109 5.90 3.79 -4.39
C VAL A 109 5.66 2.29 -4.30
N ASN A 110 4.48 1.90 -3.80
CA ASN A 110 3.93 0.55 -3.98
C ASN A 110 3.01 0.53 -5.19
N PHE A 111 2.81 -0.63 -5.78
CA PHE A 111 1.85 -0.76 -6.86
C PHE A 111 1.27 -2.15 -6.99
N PHE A 112 0.07 -2.19 -7.57
CA PHE A 112 -0.62 -3.42 -7.94
C PHE A 112 -1.04 -3.36 -9.40
N PHE A 113 -0.62 -4.33 -10.22
CA PHE A 113 -1.23 -4.52 -11.54
C PHE A 113 -2.11 -5.75 -11.57
N CYS A 114 -3.19 -5.67 -12.35
CA CYS A 114 -4.21 -6.72 -12.41
C CYS A 114 -3.94 -7.70 -13.56
N ARG A 115 -3.88 -8.99 -13.22
CA ARG A 115 -3.96 -10.07 -14.20
C ARG A 115 -5.39 -10.61 -14.32
N THR A 116 -6.03 -10.83 -13.18
CA THR A 116 -7.41 -11.32 -13.11
C THR A 116 -8.21 -10.47 -12.13
N ARG A 117 -9.32 -9.91 -12.60
CA ARG A 117 -10.26 -9.16 -11.78
C ARG A 117 -11.30 -10.10 -11.17
N ALA A 118 -11.67 -9.85 -9.92
CA ALA A 118 -12.82 -10.49 -9.29
C ALA A 118 -14.12 -10.20 -10.07
N GLU A 119 -15.02 -11.18 -10.09
CA GLU A 119 -16.33 -11.04 -10.73
C GLU A 119 -17.14 -9.92 -10.04
N LEU A 120 -17.19 -9.96 -8.71
CA LEU A 120 -17.88 -8.98 -7.86
C LEU A 120 -16.99 -8.52 -6.72
N GLY A 121 -17.01 -7.22 -6.42
CA GLY A 121 -16.23 -6.64 -5.32
C GLY A 121 -14.73 -6.53 -5.63
N GLY A 122 -13.89 -6.55 -4.59
CA GLY A 122 -12.43 -6.67 -4.73
C GLY A 122 -11.69 -5.42 -5.17
N ALA A 123 -12.37 -4.28 -5.19
CA ALA A 123 -11.73 -2.98 -5.37
C ALA A 123 -10.67 -2.76 -4.28
N THR A 124 -9.50 -2.27 -4.70
CA THR A 124 -8.52 -1.72 -3.76
C THR A 124 -9.06 -0.39 -3.26
N THR A 125 -9.03 -0.14 -1.97
CA THR A 125 -9.60 1.07 -1.37
C THR A 125 -8.50 1.95 -0.81
N PHE A 126 -8.70 3.26 -0.82
CA PHE A 126 -7.72 4.24 -0.36
C PHE A 126 -8.39 5.35 0.46
N ILE A 127 -7.66 5.90 1.43
CA ILE A 127 -7.96 7.20 2.04
C ILE A 127 -6.66 7.98 2.21
N ASP A 128 -6.73 9.29 1.96
CA ASP A 128 -5.61 10.21 2.17
C ASP A 128 -5.29 10.36 3.67
N GLY A 129 -4.01 10.25 4.04
CA GLY A 129 -3.55 10.51 5.39
C GLY A 129 -3.87 11.94 5.85
N GLU A 130 -3.83 12.91 4.95
CA GLU A 130 -4.24 14.30 5.23
C GLU A 130 -5.72 14.38 5.62
N GLU A 131 -6.58 13.58 4.99
CA GLU A 131 -8.02 13.54 5.29
C GLU A 131 -8.29 12.86 6.64
N VAL A 132 -7.62 11.74 6.93
CA VAL A 132 -7.67 11.08 8.24
C VAL A 132 -7.23 12.06 9.34
N TYR A 133 -6.10 12.73 9.13
CA TYR A 133 -5.57 13.72 10.04
C TYR A 133 -6.57 14.87 10.24
N ARG A 134 -7.13 15.43 9.16
CA ARG A 134 -8.10 16.53 9.22
C ARG A 134 -9.34 16.16 10.03
N ILE A 135 -9.85 14.94 9.87
CA ILE A 135 -11.01 14.44 10.62
C ILE A 135 -10.68 14.34 12.11
N LEU A 136 -9.59 13.65 12.46
CA LEU A 136 -9.15 13.50 13.85
C LEU A 136 -8.87 14.87 14.49
N HIS A 137 -8.16 15.74 13.80
CA HIS A 137 -7.82 17.07 14.31
C HIS A 137 -9.07 17.91 14.62
N LYS A 138 -10.11 17.81 13.79
CA LYS A 138 -11.33 18.61 13.95
C LYS A 138 -12.29 18.02 14.98
N TYR A 139 -12.42 16.70 15.02
CA TYR A 139 -13.51 16.04 15.76
C TYR A 139 -13.02 15.28 17.00
N GLU A 140 -11.78 14.79 17.01
CA GLU A 140 -11.19 14.01 18.12
C GLU A 140 -9.72 14.41 18.41
N PRO A 141 -9.45 15.69 18.75
CA PRO A 141 -8.07 16.21 18.87
C PRO A 141 -7.26 15.56 20.00
N GLU A 142 -7.90 15.12 21.08
CA GLU A 142 -7.24 14.38 22.15
C GLU A 142 -6.77 13.01 21.66
N PHE A 143 -7.64 12.31 20.92
CA PHE A 143 -7.30 11.01 20.33
C PHE A 143 -6.17 11.14 19.29
N LEU A 144 -6.19 12.20 18.47
CA LEU A 144 -5.07 12.52 17.59
C LEU A 144 -3.75 12.68 18.36
N THR A 145 -3.77 13.39 19.49
CA THR A 145 -2.58 13.61 20.33
C THR A 145 -2.03 12.28 20.84
N GLU A 146 -2.90 11.35 21.25
CA GLU A 146 -2.49 9.99 21.65
C GLU A 146 -1.82 9.24 20.48
N LEU A 147 -2.38 9.31 19.27
CA LEU A 147 -1.85 8.66 18.06
C LEU A 147 -0.51 9.24 17.59
N GLU A 148 -0.27 10.53 17.81
CA GLU A 148 0.98 11.22 17.46
C GLU A 148 2.11 10.98 18.49
N SER A 149 1.76 10.78 19.76
CA SER A 149 2.73 10.69 20.86
C SER A 149 3.03 9.27 21.33
N THR A 150 2.11 8.33 21.16
CA THR A 150 2.29 6.94 21.60
C THR A 150 3.09 6.15 20.56
N VAL A 151 4.29 5.70 20.92
CA VAL A 151 5.06 4.78 20.09
C VAL A 151 4.39 3.40 20.12
N VAL A 152 4.06 2.88 18.94
CA VAL A 152 3.50 1.54 18.74
C VAL A 152 4.54 0.64 18.09
N ILE A 153 4.71 -0.56 18.62
CA ILE A 153 5.56 -1.59 18.03
C ILE A 153 4.73 -2.40 17.05
N PHE A 154 5.17 -2.49 15.81
CA PHE A 154 4.65 -3.39 14.80
C PHE A 154 5.69 -4.46 14.46
N ASP A 155 5.28 -5.72 14.35
CA ASP A 155 6.15 -6.82 14.01
C ASP A 155 5.52 -7.83 13.04
N LYS A 156 6.41 -8.57 12.36
CA LYS A 156 6.04 -9.71 11.52
C LYS A 156 7.20 -10.70 11.46
N GLY A 157 6.86 -11.98 11.56
CA GLY A 157 7.85 -13.04 11.55
C GLY A 157 8.83 -12.90 12.72
N THR A 158 10.09 -13.19 12.46
CA THR A 158 11.18 -13.09 13.44
C THR A 158 12.14 -11.94 13.16
N THR A 159 12.08 -11.37 11.96
CA THR A 159 13.10 -10.43 11.44
C THR A 159 12.61 -9.00 11.28
N GLU A 160 11.31 -8.76 11.11
CA GLU A 160 10.78 -7.42 10.85
C GLU A 160 10.09 -6.84 12.09
N ARG A 161 10.57 -5.65 12.50
CA ARG A 161 10.04 -4.91 13.64
C ARG A 161 10.28 -3.41 13.43
N LYS A 162 9.23 -2.61 13.68
CA LYS A 162 9.27 -1.14 13.58
C LYS A 162 8.53 -0.54 14.77
N ALA A 163 9.11 0.49 15.38
CA ALA A 163 8.50 1.20 16.50
C ALA A 163 8.32 2.68 16.13
N LYS A 164 7.08 3.09 15.87
CA LYS A 164 6.73 4.47 15.48
C LYS A 164 5.33 4.83 15.99
N PRO A 165 5.02 6.12 16.18
CA PRO A 165 3.63 6.57 16.31
C PRO A 165 2.81 6.20 15.08
N VAL A 166 1.48 6.13 15.24
CA VAL A 166 0.56 5.80 14.14
C VAL A 166 0.50 6.93 13.13
N ILE A 167 0.53 8.18 13.60
CA ILE A 167 0.49 9.39 12.78
C ILE A 167 1.69 10.26 13.13
N GLN A 168 2.38 10.79 12.12
CA GLN A 168 3.48 11.72 12.30
C GLN A 168 3.37 12.88 11.32
N LYS A 169 3.74 14.08 11.76
CA LYS A 169 3.98 15.21 10.85
C LYS A 169 5.48 15.29 10.55
N GLN A 170 5.84 15.15 9.28
CA GLN A 170 7.22 15.22 8.82
C GLN A 170 7.29 16.20 7.66
N ASN A 171 8.08 17.27 7.80
CA ASN A 171 8.27 18.29 6.77
C ASN A 171 6.97 18.89 6.20
N GLY A 172 5.94 19.01 7.05
CA GLY A 172 4.62 19.53 6.65
C GLY A 172 3.72 18.50 5.95
N GLU A 173 4.12 17.23 5.90
CA GLU A 173 3.31 16.13 5.37
C GLU A 173 2.86 15.19 6.50
N ILE A 174 1.70 14.58 6.31
CA ILE A 174 1.23 13.48 7.16
C ILE A 174 1.84 12.15 6.71
N TRP A 175 2.51 11.48 7.65
CA TRP A 175 3.02 10.13 7.53
C TRP A 175 2.23 9.19 8.43
N LEU A 176 1.88 8.03 7.91
CA LEU A 176 1.12 6.98 8.58
C LEU A 176 1.98 5.74 8.74
N ASN A 177 1.87 5.09 9.89
CA ASN A 177 2.50 3.79 10.15
C ASN A 177 1.48 2.89 10.84
N TRP A 178 0.71 2.16 10.06
CA TRP A 178 -0.46 1.45 10.59
C TRP A 178 -0.71 0.11 9.92
N ASN A 179 -0.74 -0.96 10.72
CA ASN A 179 -1.32 -2.23 10.31
C ASN A 179 -1.84 -2.95 11.56
N TYR A 180 -3.16 -3.01 11.73
CA TYR A 180 -3.79 -3.56 12.93
C TYR A 180 -3.34 -4.99 13.25
N PHE A 181 -3.23 -5.84 12.22
CA PHE A 181 -2.83 -7.24 12.38
C PHE A 181 -1.32 -7.43 12.58
N ARG A 182 -0.56 -6.34 12.63
CA ARG A 182 0.89 -6.33 12.91
C ARG A 182 1.20 -5.61 14.22
N VAL A 183 0.20 -5.17 14.98
CA VAL A 183 0.43 -4.62 16.33
C VAL A 183 1.03 -5.71 17.21
N SER A 184 2.24 -5.47 17.69
CA SER A 184 2.98 -6.44 18.50
C SER A 184 2.28 -6.73 19.82
N LYS A 185 2.38 -7.97 20.29
CA LYS A 185 1.95 -8.38 21.63
C LYS A 185 2.83 -7.79 22.74
N ASP A 186 4.03 -7.31 22.41
CA ASP A 186 4.96 -6.68 23.33
C ASP A 186 4.53 -5.25 23.72
N ASN A 187 3.56 -4.67 23.02
CA ASN A 187 2.97 -3.39 23.41
C ASN A 187 2.22 -3.50 24.75
N SER A 188 2.22 -2.40 25.51
CA SER A 188 1.42 -2.31 26.75
C SER A 188 -0.08 -2.51 26.47
N SER A 189 -0.87 -2.86 27.49
CA SER A 189 -2.34 -2.94 27.35
C SER A 189 -2.94 -1.62 26.86
N THR A 190 -2.51 -0.49 27.42
CA THR A 190 -2.96 0.84 27.02
C THR A 190 -2.61 1.16 25.56
N THR A 191 -1.42 0.78 25.09
CA THR A 191 -1.03 0.95 23.69
C THR A 191 -1.89 0.09 22.75
N ARG A 192 -2.23 -1.14 23.16
CA ARG A 192 -3.12 -2.01 22.36
C ARG A 192 -4.56 -1.50 22.36
N GLU A 193 -5.07 -1.00 23.48
CA GLU A 193 -6.38 -0.34 23.55
C GLU A 193 -6.45 0.90 22.65
N LEU A 194 -5.36 1.68 22.56
CA LEU A 194 -5.26 2.78 21.59
C LEU A 194 -5.36 2.27 20.14
N CYS A 195 -4.67 1.18 19.81
CA CYS A 195 -4.72 0.57 18.49
C CYS A 195 -6.12 0.04 18.16
N ASP A 196 -6.80 -0.61 19.12
CA ASP A 196 -8.17 -1.10 18.95
C ASP A 196 -9.14 0.05 18.67
N ARG A 197 -9.03 1.16 19.42
CA ARG A 197 -9.79 2.39 19.19
C ARG A 197 -9.55 2.95 17.78
N PHE A 198 -8.30 2.96 17.31
CA PHE A 198 -7.98 3.48 15.98
C PHE A 198 -8.50 2.57 14.87
N HIS A 199 -8.38 1.26 15.04
CA HIS A 199 -8.99 0.31 14.12
C HIS A 199 -10.51 0.50 14.04
N GLN A 200 -11.20 0.63 15.18
CA GLN A 200 -12.63 0.86 15.22
C GLN A 200 -13.03 2.20 14.58
N PHE A 201 -12.24 3.26 14.81
CA PHE A 201 -12.43 4.55 14.14
C PHE A 201 -12.37 4.41 12.62
N LEU A 202 -11.37 3.70 12.10
CA LEU A 202 -11.24 3.45 10.66
C LEU A 202 -12.45 2.64 10.14
N GLU A 203 -12.84 1.55 10.80
CA GLU A 203 -13.95 0.73 10.32
C GLU A 203 -15.30 1.46 10.41
N ASP A 204 -15.59 2.17 11.51
CA ASP A 204 -16.90 2.78 11.73
C ASP A 204 -17.06 4.16 11.09
N LYS A 205 -16.03 5.00 11.17
CA LYS A 205 -16.13 6.40 10.72
C LYS A 205 -15.62 6.58 9.31
N ILE A 206 -14.60 5.84 8.91
CA ILE A 206 -13.99 5.97 7.59
C ILE A 206 -14.65 5.00 6.59
N VAL A 207 -14.59 3.69 6.85
CA VAL A 207 -15.08 2.66 5.93
C VAL A 207 -16.61 2.68 5.85
N LYS A 208 -17.32 2.46 6.97
CA LYS A 208 -18.80 2.50 7.01
C LYS A 208 -19.37 3.88 6.74
N GLY A 209 -18.59 4.94 6.98
CA GLY A 209 -18.93 6.31 6.62
C GLY A 209 -18.84 6.61 5.11
N GLY A 210 -18.28 5.70 4.31
CA GLY A 210 -18.15 5.86 2.87
C GLY A 210 -17.08 6.88 2.46
N LEU A 211 -16.06 7.10 3.31
CA LEU A 211 -15.00 8.09 3.09
C LEU A 211 -13.80 7.53 2.32
N ILE A 212 -13.85 6.26 1.93
CA ILE A 212 -12.81 5.60 1.14
C ILE A 212 -13.04 5.80 -0.36
N THR A 213 -11.96 5.92 -1.11
CA THR A 213 -11.95 5.94 -2.58
C THR A 213 -11.65 4.54 -3.12
N PRO A 214 -12.64 3.85 -3.73
CA PRO A 214 -12.41 2.55 -4.35
C PRO A 214 -11.81 2.67 -5.74
N VAL A 215 -10.87 1.79 -6.06
CA VAL A 215 -10.23 1.63 -7.37
C VAL A 215 -10.38 0.17 -7.79
N THR A 216 -11.22 -0.07 -8.79
CA THR A 216 -11.38 -1.39 -9.40
C THR A 216 -10.43 -1.48 -10.59
N LEU A 217 -9.51 -2.44 -10.54
CA LEU A 217 -8.58 -2.70 -11.63
C LEU A 217 -9.15 -3.74 -12.60
N SER A 218 -9.18 -3.39 -13.87
CA SER A 218 -9.37 -4.38 -14.96
C SER A 218 -8.02 -5.04 -15.32
N PRO A 219 -8.02 -6.24 -15.93
CA PRO A 219 -6.77 -6.83 -16.42
C PRO A 219 -5.97 -5.83 -17.26
N GLY A 220 -4.66 -5.77 -17.01
CA GLY A 220 -3.76 -4.81 -17.63
C GLY A 220 -3.64 -3.48 -16.87
N GLU A 221 -4.62 -3.07 -16.07
CA GLU A 221 -4.54 -1.82 -15.29
C GLU A 221 -3.65 -1.95 -14.06
N CYS A 222 -3.13 -0.81 -13.59
CA CYS A 222 -2.28 -0.74 -12.40
C CYS A 222 -2.68 0.44 -11.50
N VAL A 223 -2.54 0.27 -10.19
CA VAL A 223 -2.54 1.40 -9.25
C VAL A 223 -1.18 1.51 -8.60
N PHE A 224 -0.62 2.71 -8.62
CA PHE A 224 0.58 3.09 -7.88
C PHE A 224 0.19 3.97 -6.71
N PHE A 225 0.86 3.86 -5.57
CA PHE A 225 0.55 4.66 -4.40
C PHE A 225 1.73 4.82 -3.45
N HIS A 226 1.76 5.95 -2.74
CA HIS A 226 2.78 6.24 -1.72
C HIS A 226 2.31 5.75 -0.36
N ASP A 227 2.69 4.52 0.00
CA ASP A 227 2.18 3.78 1.17
C ASP A 227 2.17 4.60 2.46
N LYS A 228 3.23 5.37 2.75
CA LYS A 228 3.33 6.17 3.99
C LYS A 228 2.35 7.35 4.07
N HIS A 229 1.72 7.78 2.98
CA HIS A 229 0.86 8.96 2.94
C HIS A 229 -0.63 8.62 2.86
N ILE A 230 -0.97 7.34 2.77
CA ILE A 230 -2.33 6.85 2.55
C ILE A 230 -2.57 5.66 3.46
N LEU A 231 -3.84 5.33 3.71
CA LEU A 231 -4.20 3.97 4.12
C LEU A 231 -4.87 3.30 2.94
N HIS A 232 -4.51 2.05 2.67
CA HIS A 232 -5.14 1.25 1.65
C HIS A 232 -5.72 -0.04 2.21
N GLY A 233 -6.70 -0.59 1.52
CA GLY A 233 -7.36 -1.84 1.88
C GLY A 233 -7.97 -2.51 0.66
N ARG A 234 -8.87 -3.45 0.90
CA ARG A 234 -9.58 -4.15 -0.17
C ARG A 234 -10.98 -4.53 0.28
N ASN A 235 -11.96 -4.27 -0.57
CA ASN A 235 -13.30 -4.80 -0.37
C ASN A 235 -13.31 -6.32 -0.43
N ALA A 236 -14.27 -6.95 0.27
CA ALA A 236 -14.56 -8.36 0.04
C ALA A 236 -14.95 -8.61 -1.43
N PHE A 237 -14.77 -9.84 -1.90
CA PHE A 237 -15.02 -10.19 -3.29
C PHE A 237 -15.51 -11.62 -3.48
N PHE A 238 -16.02 -11.88 -4.68
CA PHE A 238 -16.44 -13.21 -5.14
C PHE A 238 -15.71 -13.56 -6.45
N GLY A 239 -15.35 -14.85 -6.57
CA GLY A 239 -14.63 -15.39 -7.71
C GLY A 239 -13.11 -15.24 -7.62
N GLU A 240 -12.44 -15.49 -8.74
CA GLU A 240 -10.98 -15.44 -8.85
C GLU A 240 -10.46 -14.00 -8.91
N ARG A 241 -9.31 -13.74 -8.29
CA ARG A 241 -8.65 -12.44 -8.34
C ARG A 241 -7.15 -12.65 -8.26
N VAL A 242 -6.41 -12.01 -9.16
CA VAL A 242 -4.94 -12.04 -9.19
C VAL A 242 -4.42 -10.63 -9.43
N LEU A 243 -3.79 -10.06 -8.42
CA LEU A 243 -2.98 -8.86 -8.52
C LEU A 243 -1.52 -9.21 -8.28
N ILE A 244 -0.63 -8.51 -8.96
CA ILE A 244 0.81 -8.60 -8.74
C ILE A 244 1.26 -7.32 -8.04
N LYS A 245 1.91 -7.47 -6.89
CA LYS A 245 2.42 -6.39 -6.06
C LYS A 245 3.91 -6.19 -6.28
N GLY A 246 4.32 -4.94 -6.40
CA GLY A 246 5.71 -4.53 -6.35
C GLY A 246 5.89 -3.24 -5.53
N ALA A 247 7.14 -2.92 -5.23
CA ALA A 247 7.56 -1.66 -4.62
C ALA A 247 8.77 -1.12 -5.37
N LEU A 248 8.88 0.20 -5.51
CA LEU A 248 9.99 0.86 -6.18
C LEU A 248 10.45 2.11 -5.44
N ASP A 249 11.74 2.41 -5.60
CA ASP A 249 12.35 3.70 -5.31
C ASP A 249 12.62 4.43 -6.63
N PHE A 250 12.37 5.74 -6.69
CA PHE A 250 12.72 6.53 -7.88
C PHE A 250 14.24 6.69 -8.06
N ARG A 251 15.04 6.37 -7.03
CA ARG A 251 16.50 6.40 -7.10
C ARG A 251 16.98 5.27 -8.02
N LYS A 252 17.40 5.64 -9.23
CA LYS A 252 18.23 4.79 -10.10
C LYS A 252 19.64 4.78 -9.51
N GLU A 253 20.32 3.63 -9.43
CA GLU A 253 21.70 3.59 -8.93
C GLU A 253 22.57 4.58 -9.72
N GLU A 254 23.40 5.36 -9.03
CA GLU A 254 24.58 5.90 -9.68
C GLU A 254 25.43 4.71 -10.09
N VAL A 255 25.67 4.54 -11.39
CA VAL A 255 26.64 3.56 -11.89
C VAL A 255 27.97 3.93 -11.24
N PRO A 256 28.61 3.04 -10.44
CA PRO A 256 29.92 3.32 -9.88
C PRO A 256 30.91 3.53 -11.03
N GLY A 257 31.38 4.77 -11.23
CA GLY A 257 32.47 5.07 -12.17
C GLY A 257 32.22 6.08 -13.28
N GLN A 258 31.24 6.99 -13.17
CA GLN A 258 31.24 8.21 -14.01
C GLN A 258 31.45 9.46 -13.14
N VAL A 259 32.73 9.81 -12.98
CA VAL A 259 33.23 11.17 -12.69
C VAL A 259 33.88 11.69 -13.95
#